data_AF-A0A9E5YLW1-F1
#
_entry.id   AF-A0A9E5YLW1-F1
#
_cell.length_a   1.000
_cell.length_b   1.000
_cell.length_c   1.000
_cell.angle_alpha   90.00
_cell.angle_beta   90.00
_cell.angle_gamma   90.00
#
_symmetry.space_group_name_H-M   'P 1'
#
loop_
_entity.id
_entity.type
_entity.pdbx_description
1 polymer ?
#
loop_
_entity_poly.entity_id
_entity_poly.type
_entity_poly.pdbx_seq_one_letter_code
_entity_poly.pdbx_strand_id
1 'polypeptide(L)'
;MLVAVGLGTLAVIDGLQRGNTVRAEISAAQVAVISRDFVSASSHLAKATDDLEEINTRLQYLKPFKILPWIGPQIDALLLLARDGQESLEVIKMLADIGVSIEVDLQIAGFTGGLSDLVNYAELTPDERMELVFALYRAVPDLEEARARLRQQRRDLERVDADDLFFGLRFARNELLDQIRVVDNSLELMVPILSILPTVSGFEGEKNYLMFLQNTGELRPTGGFWGTYGVLKLQDGEIADIQTDDIYAVDAPSVGEISNTPPLPLQRYLGVDNWYLRDANWSPDVPTSIRRALEFYSAETSVAGSAEYPVTAPKIEFDGAVLITPQVAVALLELFGNVQIDEVEFTPENFFSVLEFEVEQAFIVRGIPVTQRKDIIGKLVDVLFERFKQADGETLAELVQTTLDLLDDNDILAYSADRTVQQVFERQTWSGDLRINAQHDHLMFVDANLAALKTDASMNRAYTYSIHREVNGDLIASAQVNYDHVGGFDYRTTRYRTYTRVYVPLGSELVGVNGSLMDDITKNPTGVVGKVDVSEEFGATVFGAFTSIEPGSTGRLEFVYRLPERIRQMVDDGTYILDVQRQPGVRNVALNLDLDFDKPIKSAIPEEISEYWFDDSYTYTTKASPFKTFVMTF
;
A
#
# COMPACT_ATOMS: atom_id res chain seq x y z
N MET A 1 18.22 25.57 52.01
CA MET A 1 17.03 24.73 51.77
C MET A 1 15.75 25.57 51.64
N LEU A 2 15.34 26.36 52.64
CA LEU A 2 14.14 27.23 52.56
C LEU A 2 14.15 28.28 51.42
N VAL A 3 15.29 28.93 51.15
CA VAL A 3 15.43 29.87 50.01
C VAL A 3 15.37 29.15 48.66
N ALA A 4 15.92 27.93 48.58
CA ALA A 4 15.87 27.10 47.38
C ALA A 4 14.46 26.54 47.12
N VAL A 5 13.72 26.20 48.18
CA VAL A 5 12.30 25.81 48.10
C VAL A 5 11.44 27.00 47.67
N GLY A 6 11.65 28.20 48.24
CA GLY A 6 10.91 29.41 47.84
C GLY A 6 11.16 29.86 46.40
N LEU A 7 12.40 29.76 45.90
CA LEU A 7 12.74 30.03 44.50
C LEU A 7 12.16 28.95 43.57
N GLY A 8 12.16 27.68 43.99
CA GLY A 8 11.50 26.58 43.28
C GLY A 8 10.00 26.80 43.13
N THR A 9 9.30 27.22 44.19
CA THR A 9 7.85 27.49 44.13
C THR A 9 7.49 28.66 43.22
N LEU A 10 8.28 29.74 43.23
CA LEU A 10 8.08 30.88 42.33
C LEU A 10 8.36 30.51 40.86
N ALA A 11 9.42 29.72 40.60
CA ALA A 11 9.72 29.20 39.28
C ALA A 11 8.60 28.28 38.75
N VAL A 12 7.98 27.48 39.63
CA VAL A 12 6.84 26.62 39.28
C VAL A 12 5.57 27.42 39.01
N ILE A 13 5.23 28.43 39.83
CA ILE A 13 4.02 29.24 39.61
C ILE A 13 4.10 30.03 38.30
N ASP A 14 5.24 30.67 38.03
CA ASP A 14 5.44 31.38 36.77
C ASP A 14 5.50 30.41 35.58
N GLY A 15 6.16 29.26 35.74
CA GLY A 15 6.17 28.19 34.74
C GLY A 15 4.77 27.66 34.40
N LEU A 16 3.86 27.57 35.38
CA LEU A 16 2.46 27.20 35.15
C LEU A 16 1.68 28.30 34.41
N GLN A 17 1.93 29.57 34.70
CA GLN A 17 1.32 30.68 33.97
C GLN A 17 1.77 30.68 32.51
N ARG A 18 3.07 30.54 32.26
CA ARG A 18 3.63 30.44 30.90
C ARG A 18 3.17 29.17 30.18
N GLY A 19 3.05 28.04 30.88
CA GLY A 19 2.50 26.82 30.31
C GLY A 19 1.07 27.01 29.76
N ASN A 20 0.25 27.84 30.43
CA ASN A 20 -1.07 28.20 29.89
C ASN A 20 -0.96 29.09 28.64
N THR A 21 0.00 30.02 28.60
CA THR A 21 0.28 30.83 27.40
C THR A 21 0.72 29.95 26.23
N VAL A 22 1.70 29.07 26.44
CA VAL A 22 2.16 28.09 25.44
C VAL A 22 0.97 27.29 24.89
N ARG A 23 0.10 26.77 25.76
CA ARG A 23 -1.10 26.05 25.33
C ARG A 23 -2.05 26.91 24.49
N ALA A 24 -2.25 28.17 24.86
CA ALA A 24 -3.12 29.08 24.11
C ALA A 24 -2.53 29.42 22.73
N GLU A 25 -1.22 29.67 22.65
CA GLU A 25 -0.52 29.92 21.40
C GLU A 25 -0.51 28.68 20.48
N ILE A 26 -0.30 27.47 21.01
CA ILE A 26 -0.44 26.22 20.25
C ILE A 26 -1.86 26.06 19.70
N SER A 27 -2.87 26.34 20.53
CA SER A 27 -4.27 26.23 20.10
C SER A 27 -4.59 27.24 18.99
N ALA A 28 -4.06 28.47 19.08
CA ALA A 28 -4.20 29.48 18.04
C ALA A 28 -3.46 29.10 16.75
N ALA A 29 -2.24 28.55 16.88
CA ALA A 29 -1.49 28.02 15.74
C ALA A 29 -2.24 26.89 15.04
N GLN A 30 -2.84 25.96 15.79
CA GLN A 30 -3.64 24.88 15.22
C GLN A 30 -4.83 25.41 14.41
N VAL A 31 -5.56 26.39 14.96
CA VAL A 31 -6.66 27.05 14.23
C VAL A 31 -6.15 27.71 12.95
N ALA A 32 -5.00 28.38 13.00
CA ALA A 32 -4.39 29.04 11.86
C ALA A 32 -3.93 28.05 10.78
N VAL A 33 -3.34 26.91 11.16
CA VAL A 33 -2.98 25.82 10.21
C VAL A 33 -4.23 25.25 9.53
N ILE A 34 -5.30 25.00 10.29
CA ILE A 34 -6.57 24.49 9.74
C ILE A 34 -7.15 25.48 8.73
N SER A 35 -7.06 26.79 9.00
CA SER A 35 -7.49 27.82 8.05
C SER A 35 -6.46 28.14 6.96
N ARG A 36 -5.33 27.43 6.91
CA ARG A 36 -4.20 27.65 5.98
C ARG A 36 -3.59 29.06 6.06
N ASP A 37 -3.69 29.70 7.23
CA ASP A 37 -3.01 30.95 7.57
C ASP A 37 -1.66 30.62 8.21
N PHE A 38 -0.70 30.25 7.37
CA PHE A 38 0.62 29.81 7.82
C PHE A 38 1.46 30.93 8.43
N VAL A 39 1.19 32.19 8.05
CA VAL A 39 1.84 33.37 8.64
C VAL A 39 1.44 33.51 10.11
N SER A 40 0.15 33.45 10.42
CA SER A 40 -0.32 33.47 11.81
C SER A 40 0.13 32.23 12.57
N ALA A 41 0.09 31.05 11.95
CA ALA A 41 0.56 29.81 12.57
C ALA A 41 2.03 29.90 12.99
N SER A 42 2.92 30.30 12.08
CA SER A 42 4.36 30.47 12.37
C SER A 42 4.60 31.49 13.48
N SER A 43 3.86 32.60 13.49
CA SER A 43 3.93 33.64 14.54
C SER A 43 3.53 33.12 15.93
N HIS A 44 2.43 32.37 16.01
CA HIS A 44 1.97 31.74 17.25
C HIS A 44 2.95 30.67 17.74
N LEU A 45 3.49 29.85 16.84
CA LEU A 45 4.49 28.83 17.16
C LEU A 45 5.82 29.44 17.65
N ALA A 46 6.24 30.56 17.06
CA ALA A 46 7.41 31.30 17.53
C ALA A 46 7.24 31.77 18.98
N LYS A 47 6.10 32.38 19.32
CA LYS A 47 5.79 32.79 20.71
C LYS A 47 5.74 31.61 21.67
N ALA A 48 5.09 30.51 21.26
CA ALA A 48 5.02 29.29 22.06
C ALA A 48 6.43 28.72 22.32
N THR A 49 7.31 28.76 21.31
CA THR A 49 8.70 28.31 21.42
C THR A 49 9.48 29.18 22.40
N ASP A 50 9.41 30.51 22.27
CA ASP A 50 10.07 31.47 23.16
C ASP A 50 9.62 31.29 24.63
N ASP A 51 8.31 31.15 24.86
CA ASP A 51 7.77 30.92 26.20
C ASP A 51 8.21 29.57 26.79
N LEU A 52 8.32 28.53 25.96
CA LEU A 52 8.79 27.21 26.39
C LEU A 52 10.30 27.19 26.65
N GLU A 53 11.10 27.97 25.91
CA GLU A 53 12.52 28.19 26.20
C GLU A 53 12.72 28.86 27.57
N GLU A 54 11.88 29.86 27.89
CA GLU A 54 11.86 30.48 29.21
C GLU A 54 11.51 29.48 30.33
N ILE A 55 10.52 28.63 30.11
CA ILE A 55 10.16 27.54 31.04
C ILE A 55 11.36 26.59 31.21
N ASN A 56 11.97 26.15 30.11
CA ASN A 56 13.12 25.23 30.12
C ASN A 56 14.30 25.81 30.91
N THR A 57 14.60 27.11 30.72
CA THR A 57 15.63 27.85 31.47
C THR A 57 15.34 27.84 32.97
N ARG A 58 14.09 28.00 33.38
CA ARG A 58 13.69 27.99 34.79
C ARG A 58 13.71 26.59 35.39
N LEU A 59 13.35 25.57 34.60
CA LEU A 59 13.44 24.18 35.05
C LEU A 59 14.88 23.78 35.37
N GLN A 60 15.90 24.43 34.79
CA GLN A 60 17.30 24.22 35.16
C GLN A 60 17.58 24.47 36.65
N TYR A 61 16.81 25.33 37.33
CA TYR A 61 16.93 25.53 38.78
C TYR A 61 16.54 24.30 39.60
N LEU A 62 15.86 23.32 39.00
CA LEU A 62 15.51 22.05 39.65
C LEU A 62 16.67 21.04 39.63
N LYS A 63 17.72 21.23 38.81
CA LYS A 63 18.87 20.32 38.70
C LYS A 63 19.50 19.91 40.03
N PRO A 64 19.68 20.79 41.05
CA PRO A 64 20.25 20.39 42.33
C PRO A 64 19.43 19.33 43.09
N PHE A 65 18.13 19.22 42.80
CA PHE A 65 17.24 18.25 43.44
C PHE A 65 17.28 16.86 42.79
N LYS A 66 18.04 16.68 41.70
CA LYS A 66 18.24 15.38 41.05
C LYS A 66 18.87 14.30 41.95
N ILE A 67 19.57 14.74 43.00
CA ILE A 67 20.24 13.85 43.95
C ILE A 67 19.24 13.07 44.83
N LEU A 68 17.98 13.53 44.91
CA LEU A 68 16.98 12.92 45.76
C LEU A 68 16.40 11.64 45.13
N PRO A 69 16.39 10.49 45.85
CA PRO A 69 15.74 9.27 45.40
C PRO A 69 14.27 9.53 45.05
N TRP A 70 13.79 8.89 43.98
CA TRP A 70 12.43 9.01 43.41
C TRP A 70 12.03 10.37 42.84
N ILE A 71 12.69 11.47 43.22
CA ILE A 71 12.47 12.81 42.67
C ILE A 71 13.40 13.07 41.48
N GLY A 72 14.64 12.58 41.53
CA GLY A 72 15.62 12.72 40.45
C GLY A 72 15.09 12.28 39.09
N PRO A 73 14.56 11.04 38.95
CA PRO A 73 13.95 10.57 37.70
C PRO A 73 12.82 11.48 37.19
N GLN A 74 12.01 12.06 38.09
CA GLN A 74 10.92 12.98 37.71
C GLN A 74 11.45 14.30 37.16
N ILE A 75 12.53 14.82 37.77
CA ILE A 75 13.17 16.06 37.29
C ILE A 75 13.89 15.80 35.96
N ASP A 76 14.52 14.64 35.80
CA ASP A 76 15.12 14.23 34.53
C ASP A 76 14.07 14.12 33.43
N ALA A 77 12.94 13.44 33.70
CA ALA A 77 11.83 13.34 32.77
C ALA A 77 11.18 14.70 32.46
N LEU A 78 10.98 15.56 33.46
CA LEU A 78 10.44 16.90 33.24
C LEU A 78 11.35 17.77 32.36
N LEU A 79 12.66 17.72 32.59
CA LEU A 79 13.63 18.44 31.77
C LEU A 79 13.70 17.90 30.34
N LEU A 80 13.61 16.57 30.18
CA LEU A 80 13.53 15.93 28.87
C LEU A 80 12.25 16.36 28.13
N LEU A 81 11.08 16.24 28.76
CA LEU A 81 9.79 16.60 28.16
C LEU A 81 9.70 18.07 27.79
N ALA A 82 10.24 18.98 28.62
CA ALA A 82 10.27 20.40 28.29
C ALA A 82 11.18 20.68 27.08
N ARG A 83 12.32 20.01 26.98
CA ARG A 83 13.23 20.12 25.83
C ARG A 83 12.60 19.53 24.58
N ASP A 84 12.08 18.31 24.63
CA ASP A 84 11.48 17.64 23.48
C ASP A 84 10.19 18.35 23.03
N GLY A 85 9.44 18.95 23.97
CA GLY A 85 8.32 19.83 23.65
C GLY A 85 8.76 21.09 22.89
N GLN A 86 9.88 21.71 23.28
CA GLN A 86 10.45 22.85 22.54
C GLN A 86 10.87 22.43 21.14
N GLU A 87 11.61 21.34 21.02
CA GLU A 87 12.06 20.82 19.72
C GLU A 87 10.87 20.40 18.83
N SER A 88 9.78 19.91 19.42
CA SER A 88 8.54 19.62 18.67
C SER A 88 7.89 20.91 18.14
N LEU A 89 7.85 21.99 18.94
CA LEU A 89 7.37 23.29 18.47
C LEU A 89 8.24 23.87 17.37
N GLU A 90 9.57 23.72 17.46
CA GLU A 90 10.49 24.14 16.40
C GLU A 90 10.25 23.36 15.10
N VAL A 91 10.00 22.05 15.17
CA VAL A 91 9.64 21.25 14.00
C VAL A 91 8.29 21.67 13.42
N ILE A 92 7.26 21.86 14.23
CA ILE A 92 5.95 22.31 13.74
C ILE A 92 6.05 23.71 13.13
N LYS A 93 6.89 24.59 13.71
CA LYS A 93 7.18 25.91 13.14
C LYS A 93 7.86 25.79 11.77
N MET A 94 8.83 24.90 11.62
CA MET A 94 9.47 24.62 10.32
C MET A 94 8.41 24.21 9.28
N LEU A 95 7.45 23.35 9.64
CA LEU A 95 6.34 22.97 8.75
C LEU A 95 5.43 24.17 8.40
N ALA A 96 5.14 25.05 9.36
CA ALA A 96 4.37 26.27 9.10
C ALA A 96 5.15 27.25 8.20
N ASP A 97 6.46 27.39 8.41
CA ASP A 97 7.32 28.24 7.58
C ASP A 97 7.38 27.76 6.12
N ILE A 98 7.34 26.45 5.88
CA ILE A 98 7.20 25.88 4.52
C ILE A 98 5.91 26.41 3.87
N GLY A 99 4.79 26.40 4.59
CA GLY A 99 3.53 26.97 4.10
C GLY A 99 3.63 28.45 3.75
N VAL A 100 4.34 29.23 4.58
CA VAL A 100 4.63 30.66 4.29
C VAL A 100 5.47 30.80 3.01
N SER A 101 6.51 29.97 2.84
CA SER A 101 7.34 30.00 1.64
C SER A 101 6.56 29.65 0.37
N ILE A 102 5.69 28.63 0.43
CA ILE A 102 4.81 28.27 -0.69
C ILE A 102 3.87 29.42 -1.04
N GLU A 103 3.28 30.09 -0.05
CA GLU A 103 2.41 31.25 -0.28
C GLU A 103 3.16 32.39 -0.98
N VAL A 104 4.40 32.68 -0.56
CA VAL A 104 5.25 33.70 -1.20
C VAL A 104 5.59 33.30 -2.65
N ASP A 105 5.95 32.04 -2.89
CA ASP A 105 6.27 31.55 -4.23
C ASP A 105 5.05 31.67 -5.17
N LEU A 106 3.86 31.32 -4.68
CA LEU A 106 2.60 31.48 -5.43
C LEU A 106 2.24 32.94 -5.73
N GLN A 107 2.46 33.84 -4.77
CA GLN A 107 2.27 35.28 -4.99
C GLN A 107 3.19 35.82 -6.09
N ILE A 108 4.41 35.29 -6.20
CA ILE A 108 5.35 35.63 -7.28
C ILE A 108 4.83 35.10 -8.63
N ALA A 109 4.22 33.91 -8.66
CA ALA A 109 3.62 33.33 -9.86
C ALA A 109 2.31 34.02 -10.32
N GLY A 110 1.72 34.87 -9.47
CA GLY A 110 0.54 35.67 -9.83
C GLY A 110 -0.70 35.45 -8.95
N PHE A 111 -0.64 34.47 -8.04
CA PHE A 111 -1.75 34.16 -7.13
C PHE A 111 -1.77 35.18 -5.98
N THR A 112 -2.54 36.26 -6.14
CA THR A 112 -2.52 37.40 -5.19
C THR A 112 -3.25 37.15 -3.88
N GLY A 113 -3.96 36.02 -3.73
CA GLY A 113 -4.61 35.61 -2.48
C GLY A 113 -3.65 34.90 -1.53
N GLY A 114 -4.13 34.63 -0.31
CA GLY A 114 -3.43 33.72 0.61
C GLY A 114 -3.75 32.26 0.30
N LEU A 115 -2.96 31.30 0.79
CA LEU A 115 -3.32 29.87 0.67
C LEU A 115 -4.69 29.54 1.29
N SER A 116 -5.15 30.37 2.23
CA SER A 116 -6.52 30.34 2.77
C SER A 116 -7.61 30.55 1.70
N ASP A 117 -7.31 31.31 0.65
CA ASP A 117 -8.24 31.69 -0.42
C ASP A 117 -8.30 30.65 -1.55
N LEU A 118 -7.36 29.70 -1.59
CA LEU A 118 -7.32 28.64 -2.59
C LEU A 118 -8.45 27.63 -2.32
N VAL A 119 -9.53 27.68 -3.09
CA VAL A 119 -10.67 26.75 -2.90
C VAL A 119 -10.40 25.42 -3.58
N ASN A 120 -9.87 25.46 -4.81
CA ASN A 120 -9.62 24.29 -5.64
C ASN A 120 -8.34 24.45 -6.48
N TYR A 121 -7.55 23.39 -6.60
CA TYR A 121 -6.36 23.31 -7.46
C TYR A 121 -6.64 23.65 -8.94
N ALA A 122 -7.83 23.30 -9.45
CA ALA A 122 -8.23 23.61 -10.82
C ALA A 122 -8.42 25.12 -11.09
N GLU A 123 -8.60 25.94 -10.05
CA GLU A 123 -8.73 27.40 -10.19
C GLU A 123 -7.40 28.10 -10.48
N LEU A 124 -6.28 27.46 -10.14
CA LEU A 124 -4.94 27.97 -10.41
C LEU A 124 -4.68 27.97 -11.92
N THR A 125 -3.98 28.99 -12.41
CA THR A 125 -3.44 29.02 -13.77
C THR A 125 -2.32 27.97 -13.92
N PRO A 126 -1.97 27.55 -15.15
CA PRO A 126 -0.89 26.59 -15.37
C PRO A 126 0.45 26.98 -14.70
N ASP A 127 0.82 28.27 -14.74
CA ASP A 127 2.04 28.78 -14.11
C ASP A 127 1.97 28.70 -12.57
N GLU A 128 0.81 29.02 -11.98
CA GLU A 128 0.60 28.91 -10.53
C GLU A 128 0.60 27.45 -10.05
N ARG A 129 0.01 26.52 -10.81
CA ARG A 129 0.06 25.08 -10.48
C ARG A 129 1.48 24.54 -10.56
N MET A 130 2.23 24.94 -11.59
CA MET A 130 3.64 24.59 -11.73
C MET A 130 4.40 25.07 -10.51
N GLU A 131 4.23 26.34 -10.13
CA GLU A 131 4.90 26.91 -8.97
C GLU A 131 4.53 26.20 -7.68
N LEU A 132 3.26 25.86 -7.45
CA LEU A 132 2.83 25.07 -6.28
C LEU A 132 3.58 23.74 -6.19
N VAL A 133 3.61 22.98 -7.28
CA VAL A 133 4.25 21.65 -7.31
C VAL A 133 5.76 21.76 -7.09
N PHE A 134 6.42 22.74 -7.72
CA PHE A 134 7.85 22.94 -7.54
C PHE A 134 8.20 23.52 -6.16
N ALA A 135 7.34 24.34 -5.55
CA ALA A 135 7.51 24.81 -4.18
C ALA A 135 7.41 23.66 -3.16
N LEU A 136 6.44 22.77 -3.33
CA LEU A 136 6.32 21.55 -2.53
C LEU A 136 7.54 20.63 -2.69
N TYR A 137 8.03 20.45 -3.93
CA TYR A 137 9.25 19.69 -4.19
C TYR A 137 10.48 20.31 -3.53
N ARG A 138 10.64 21.64 -3.59
CA ARG A 138 11.75 22.36 -2.92
C ARG A 138 11.70 22.24 -1.40
N ALA A 139 10.53 22.02 -0.81
CA ALA A 139 10.36 21.82 0.63
C ALA A 139 10.79 20.42 1.12
N VAL A 140 10.99 19.44 0.22
CA VAL A 140 11.34 18.06 0.57
C VAL A 140 12.54 17.95 1.55
N PRO A 141 13.67 18.64 1.36
CA PRO A 141 14.79 18.57 2.29
C PRO A 141 14.44 19.01 3.72
N ASP A 142 13.62 20.05 3.86
CA ASP A 142 13.18 20.56 5.17
C ASP A 142 12.20 19.57 5.84
N LEU A 143 11.33 18.94 5.05
CA LEU A 143 10.44 17.87 5.53
C LEU A 143 11.20 16.62 5.98
N GLU A 144 12.26 16.25 5.25
CA GLU A 144 13.17 15.16 5.65
C GLU A 144 13.90 15.48 6.96
N GLU A 145 14.36 16.72 7.12
CA GLU A 145 14.98 17.20 8.35
C GLU A 145 14.00 17.15 9.53
N ALA A 146 12.78 17.67 9.35
CA ALA A 146 11.70 17.60 10.34
C ALA A 146 11.44 16.16 10.80
N ARG A 147 11.31 15.23 9.84
CA ARG A 147 11.11 13.80 10.11
C ARG A 147 12.29 13.17 10.87
N ALA A 148 13.53 13.50 10.48
CA ALA A 148 14.71 12.99 11.16
C ALA A 148 14.78 13.43 12.64
N ARG A 149 14.45 14.70 12.92
CA ARG A 149 14.36 15.26 14.28
C ARG A 149 13.26 14.59 15.10
N LEU A 150 12.05 14.44 14.55
CA LEU A 150 10.93 13.75 15.22
C LEU A 150 11.26 12.29 15.56
N ARG A 151 11.90 11.55 14.64
CA ARG A 151 12.32 10.16 14.89
C ARG A 151 13.37 10.06 15.99
N GLN A 152 14.26 11.04 16.10
CA GLN A 152 15.21 11.10 17.20
C GLN A 152 14.50 11.32 18.54
N GLN A 153 13.60 12.30 18.61
CA GLN A 153 12.79 12.59 19.80
C GLN A 153 11.98 11.36 20.24
N ARG A 154 11.30 10.70 19.30
CA ARG A 154 10.54 9.47 19.56
C ARG A 154 11.39 8.42 20.27
N ARG A 155 12.60 8.15 19.75
CA ARG A 155 13.54 7.18 20.36
C ARG A 155 14.00 7.60 21.75
N ASP A 156 14.21 8.89 21.99
CA ASP A 156 14.67 9.40 23.28
C ASP A 156 13.55 9.32 24.33
N LEU A 157 12.31 9.65 23.96
CA LEU A 157 11.13 9.51 24.83
C LEU A 157 10.78 8.04 25.13
N GLU A 158 10.92 7.15 24.14
CA GLU A 158 10.65 5.71 24.29
C GLU A 158 11.62 5.03 25.28
N ARG A 159 12.84 5.56 25.45
CA ARG A 159 13.82 5.06 26.45
C ARG A 159 13.47 5.37 27.89
N VAL A 160 12.58 6.34 28.14
CA VAL A 160 12.14 6.66 29.49
C VAL A 160 11.11 5.64 29.95
N ASP A 161 11.41 4.94 31.03
CA ASP A 161 10.48 4.00 31.66
C ASP A 161 9.25 4.75 32.18
N ALA A 162 8.09 4.43 31.62
CA ALA A 162 6.83 5.08 31.96
C ALA A 162 6.33 4.71 33.36
N ASP A 163 6.71 3.53 33.88
CA ASP A 163 6.25 3.04 35.18
C ASP A 163 6.95 3.76 36.34
N ASP A 164 8.13 4.32 36.08
CA ASP A 164 8.89 5.12 37.01
C ASP A 164 8.39 6.58 37.11
N LEU A 165 7.45 7.02 36.26
CA LEU A 165 6.97 8.40 36.20
C LEU A 165 5.69 8.65 37.00
N PHE A 166 5.60 9.82 37.63
CA PHE A 166 4.34 10.30 38.19
C PHE A 166 3.29 10.49 37.09
N PHE A 167 2.02 10.29 37.45
CA PHE A 167 0.89 10.30 36.53
C PHE A 167 0.89 11.46 35.53
N GLY A 168 1.18 12.69 35.99
CA GLY A 168 1.20 13.87 35.11
C GLY A 168 2.32 13.85 34.06
N LEU A 169 3.52 13.40 34.43
CA LEU A 169 4.66 13.30 33.50
C LEU A 169 4.46 12.12 32.54
N ARG A 170 3.93 11.01 33.04
CA ARG A 170 3.56 9.85 32.20
C ARG A 170 2.52 10.23 31.15
N PHE A 171 1.48 10.95 31.55
CA PHE A 171 0.46 11.45 30.63
C PHE A 171 1.06 12.39 29.57
N ALA A 172 1.86 13.39 29.99
CA ALA A 172 2.50 14.33 29.07
C ALA A 172 3.47 13.64 28.09
N ARG A 173 4.24 12.65 28.56
CA ARG A 173 5.10 11.82 27.71
C ARG A 173 4.31 11.09 26.65
N ASN A 174 3.24 10.41 27.04
CA ASN A 174 2.45 9.60 26.12
C ASN A 174 1.74 10.48 25.09
N GLU A 175 1.16 11.61 25.52
CA GLU A 175 0.55 12.59 24.61
C GLU A 175 1.56 13.12 23.59
N LEU A 176 2.77 13.49 24.04
CA LEU A 176 3.82 13.97 23.14
C LEU A 176 4.28 12.87 22.16
N LEU A 177 4.44 11.64 22.64
CA LEU A 177 4.76 10.49 21.79
C LEU A 177 3.69 10.25 20.71
N ASP A 178 2.42 10.33 21.08
CA ASP A 178 1.31 10.14 20.15
C ASP A 178 1.29 11.27 19.09
N GLN A 179 1.50 12.52 19.50
CA GLN A 179 1.61 13.65 18.56
C GLN A 179 2.81 13.52 17.61
N ILE A 180 3.99 13.17 18.13
CA ILE A 180 5.19 12.92 17.30
C ILE A 180 4.93 11.80 16.29
N ARG A 181 4.26 10.73 16.70
CA ARG A 181 3.91 9.60 15.81
C ARG A 181 2.98 10.05 14.69
N VAL A 182 1.96 10.85 14.99
CA VAL A 182 1.04 11.37 13.96
C VAL A 182 1.81 12.17 12.91
N VAL A 183 2.66 13.11 13.32
CA VAL A 183 3.41 13.96 12.38
C VAL A 183 4.49 13.16 11.62
N ASP A 184 5.24 12.27 12.29
CA ASP A 184 6.24 11.40 11.65
C ASP A 184 5.59 10.50 10.59
N ASN A 185 4.42 9.92 10.88
CA ASN A 185 3.67 9.10 9.94
C ASN A 185 3.18 9.92 8.73
N SER A 186 2.65 11.13 8.94
CA SER A 186 2.25 12.00 7.83
C SER A 186 3.44 12.38 6.94
N LEU A 187 4.59 12.72 7.53
CA LEU A 187 5.81 13.03 6.77
C LEU A 187 6.38 11.80 6.06
N GLU A 188 6.27 10.62 6.65
CA GLU A 188 6.66 9.36 6.03
C GLU A 188 5.89 9.08 4.74
N LEU A 189 4.61 9.45 4.68
CA LEU A 189 3.76 9.32 3.50
C LEU A 189 3.97 10.46 2.48
N MET A 190 4.04 11.71 2.95
CA MET A 190 4.09 12.89 2.06
C MET A 190 5.42 13.07 1.35
N VAL A 191 6.55 12.93 2.06
CA VAL A 191 7.89 13.19 1.51
C VAL A 191 8.16 12.39 0.22
N PRO A 192 7.90 11.07 0.17
CA PRO A 192 8.06 10.29 -1.05
C PRO A 192 7.24 10.84 -2.23
N ILE A 193 5.98 11.21 -2.01
CA ILE A 193 5.10 11.76 -3.07
C ILE A 193 5.66 13.08 -3.59
N LEU A 194 5.96 14.02 -2.69
CA LEU A 194 6.44 15.34 -3.08
C LEU A 194 7.77 15.26 -3.84
N SER A 195 8.61 14.26 -3.53
CA SER A 195 9.89 14.04 -4.22
C SER A 195 9.77 13.61 -5.68
N ILE A 196 8.62 13.05 -6.09
CA ILE A 196 8.37 12.58 -7.46
C ILE A 196 7.33 13.40 -8.20
N LEU A 197 6.61 14.28 -7.49
CA LEU A 197 5.45 15.00 -8.01
C LEU A 197 5.74 15.76 -9.31
N PRO A 198 6.85 16.53 -9.46
CA PRO A 198 7.13 17.25 -10.70
C PRO A 198 7.29 16.33 -11.92
N THR A 199 7.92 15.17 -11.74
CA THR A 199 8.19 14.21 -12.82
C THR A 199 6.92 13.50 -13.26
N VAL A 200 6.01 13.22 -12.33
CA VAL A 200 4.77 12.49 -12.64
C VAL A 200 3.63 13.39 -13.10
N SER A 201 3.64 14.69 -12.79
CA SER A 201 2.49 15.60 -12.99
C SER A 201 2.34 16.20 -14.38
N GLY A 202 3.30 15.98 -15.29
CA GLY A 202 3.22 16.50 -16.67
C GLY A 202 3.71 17.94 -16.87
N PHE A 203 4.43 18.53 -15.91
CA PHE A 203 5.09 19.84 -16.09
C PHE A 203 6.38 19.77 -16.92
N GLU A 204 7.04 18.61 -16.95
CA GLU A 204 8.24 18.37 -17.77
C GLU A 204 7.91 17.86 -19.18
N GLY A 205 6.64 18.02 -19.61
CA GLY A 205 6.09 17.53 -20.87
C GLY A 205 4.89 16.62 -20.64
N GLU A 206 4.10 16.39 -21.70
CA GLU A 206 2.96 15.47 -21.66
C GLU A 206 3.40 14.08 -21.16
N LYS A 207 2.65 13.53 -20.20
CA LYS A 207 2.86 12.19 -19.65
C LYS A 207 1.69 11.29 -19.99
N ASN A 208 2.00 10.11 -20.51
CA ASN A 208 1.01 9.11 -20.89
C ASN A 208 1.13 7.89 -19.96
N TYR A 209 0.06 7.50 -19.28
CA TYR A 209 0.02 6.32 -18.43
C TYR A 209 -1.00 5.31 -18.94
N LEU A 210 -0.58 4.04 -19.03
CA LEU A 210 -1.46 2.94 -19.34
C LEU A 210 -2.17 2.47 -18.05
N MET A 211 -3.48 2.50 -18.03
CA MET A 211 -4.26 2.02 -16.89
C MET A 211 -4.83 0.63 -17.17
N PHE A 212 -4.83 -0.24 -16.16
CA PHE A 212 -5.53 -1.52 -16.20
C PHE A 212 -6.57 -1.56 -15.09
N LEU A 213 -7.85 -1.61 -15.46
CA LEU A 213 -8.93 -1.85 -14.51
C LEU A 213 -9.10 -3.36 -14.36
N GLN A 214 -8.70 -3.87 -13.21
CA GLN A 214 -8.62 -5.29 -12.93
C GLN A 214 -9.98 -5.85 -12.49
N ASN A 215 -10.23 -7.11 -12.81
CA ASN A 215 -11.30 -7.88 -12.20
C ASN A 215 -10.73 -8.84 -11.17
N THR A 216 -10.83 -8.49 -9.88
CA THR A 216 -10.37 -9.33 -8.76
C THR A 216 -11.22 -10.60 -8.57
N GLY A 217 -12.41 -10.65 -9.17
CA GLY A 217 -13.23 -11.86 -9.23
C GLY A 217 -12.65 -12.93 -10.15
N GLU A 218 -11.81 -12.54 -11.11
CA GLU A 218 -11.06 -13.46 -11.96
C GLU A 218 -9.56 -13.27 -11.72
N LEU A 219 -9.07 -13.81 -10.61
CA LEU A 219 -7.76 -13.52 -10.06
C LEU A 219 -6.64 -13.93 -11.03
N ARG A 220 -5.68 -13.01 -11.17
CA ARG A 220 -4.40 -13.22 -11.86
C ARG A 220 -3.26 -12.80 -10.93
N PRO A 221 -2.01 -13.17 -11.23
CA PRO A 221 -0.87 -12.92 -10.35
C PRO A 221 -0.69 -11.47 -9.86
N THR A 222 -1.07 -10.46 -10.65
CA THR A 222 -0.98 -9.04 -10.28
C THR A 222 -2.26 -8.43 -9.69
N GLY A 223 -3.26 -9.25 -9.36
CA GLY A 223 -4.47 -8.83 -8.65
C GLY A 223 -5.79 -9.16 -9.34
N GLY A 224 -5.80 -9.30 -10.67
CA GLY A 224 -7.02 -9.64 -11.39
C GLY A 224 -6.83 -9.64 -12.89
N PHE A 225 -7.82 -10.16 -13.60
CA PHE A 225 -7.84 -10.16 -15.06
C PHE A 225 -7.91 -8.73 -15.58
N TRP A 226 -7.08 -8.41 -16.59
CA TRP A 226 -7.05 -7.10 -17.23
C TRP A 226 -8.13 -7.01 -18.30
N GLY A 227 -9.38 -6.87 -17.87
CA GLY A 227 -10.52 -6.81 -18.77
C GLY A 227 -10.67 -5.46 -19.47
N THR A 228 -10.24 -4.37 -18.86
CA THR A 228 -10.40 -3.01 -19.39
C THR A 228 -9.08 -2.29 -19.26
N TYR A 229 -8.68 -1.57 -20.31
CA TYR A 229 -7.54 -0.66 -20.24
C TYR A 229 -8.01 0.78 -20.32
N GLY A 230 -7.12 1.70 -19.97
CA GLY A 230 -7.32 3.11 -20.22
C GLY A 230 -6.03 3.84 -20.53
N VAL A 231 -6.16 5.02 -21.11
CA VAL A 231 -5.05 5.94 -21.38
C VAL A 231 -5.31 7.20 -20.58
N LEU A 232 -4.42 7.47 -19.62
CA LEU A 232 -4.41 8.69 -18.83
C LEU A 232 -3.33 9.62 -19.38
N LYS A 233 -3.73 10.84 -19.73
CA LYS A 233 -2.80 11.89 -20.17
C LYS A 233 -2.72 12.99 -19.13
N LEU A 234 -1.52 13.29 -18.68
CA LEU A 234 -1.23 14.44 -17.82
C LEU A 234 -0.46 15.49 -18.61
N GLN A 235 -0.88 16.74 -18.49
CA GLN A 235 -0.22 17.88 -19.11
C GLN A 235 -0.38 19.10 -18.22
N ASP A 236 0.70 19.86 -18.00
CA ASP A 236 0.69 21.11 -17.24
C ASP A 236 0.05 20.97 -15.84
N GLY A 237 0.27 19.83 -15.19
CA GLY A 237 -0.23 19.54 -13.85
C GLY A 237 -1.71 19.13 -13.79
N GLU A 238 -2.36 18.87 -14.93
CA GLU A 238 -3.76 18.45 -15.01
C GLU A 238 -3.93 17.11 -15.72
N ILE A 239 -5.05 16.45 -15.42
CA ILE A 239 -5.55 15.35 -16.24
C ILE A 239 -6.16 15.97 -17.51
N ALA A 240 -5.43 15.90 -18.62
CA ALA A 240 -5.83 16.43 -19.90
C ALA A 240 -6.88 15.54 -20.60
N ASP A 241 -6.76 14.23 -20.44
CA ASP A 241 -7.61 13.23 -21.09
C ASP A 241 -7.56 11.92 -20.29
N ILE A 242 -8.72 11.27 -20.15
CA ILE A 242 -8.86 9.94 -19.55
C ILE A 242 -9.84 9.14 -20.40
N GLN A 243 -9.36 8.06 -21.00
CA GLN A 243 -10.16 7.20 -21.87
C GLN A 243 -10.05 5.76 -21.43
N THR A 244 -11.13 4.99 -21.57
CA THR A 244 -11.14 3.56 -21.28
C THR A 244 -11.81 2.79 -22.41
N ASP A 245 -11.37 1.55 -22.63
CA ASP A 245 -11.94 0.64 -23.63
C ASP A 245 -11.75 -0.82 -23.20
N ASP A 246 -12.50 -1.74 -23.82
CA ASP A 246 -12.33 -3.17 -23.63
C ASP A 246 -10.93 -3.61 -24.09
N ILE A 247 -10.23 -4.43 -23.30
CA ILE A 247 -8.89 -4.94 -23.66
C ILE A 247 -8.87 -5.61 -25.04
N TYR A 248 -9.99 -6.21 -25.46
CA TYR A 248 -10.13 -6.84 -26.77
C TYR A 248 -10.05 -5.87 -27.95
N ALA A 249 -10.20 -4.56 -27.72
CA ALA A 249 -9.95 -3.53 -28.73
C ALA A 249 -8.46 -3.46 -29.15
N VAL A 250 -7.55 -3.94 -28.29
CA VAL A 250 -6.12 -4.10 -28.58
C VAL A 250 -5.84 -5.51 -29.11
N ASP A 251 -6.33 -6.54 -28.42
CA ASP A 251 -5.98 -7.93 -28.72
C ASP A 251 -6.57 -8.44 -30.05
N ALA A 252 -7.87 -8.22 -30.29
CA ALA A 252 -8.58 -8.86 -31.38
C ALA A 252 -8.03 -8.50 -32.78
N PRO A 253 -7.63 -7.24 -33.06
CA PRO A 253 -6.97 -6.89 -34.32
C PRO A 253 -5.65 -7.63 -34.59
N SER A 254 -4.98 -8.14 -33.56
CA SER A 254 -3.67 -8.82 -33.66
C SER A 254 -3.76 -10.34 -33.81
N VAL A 255 -4.97 -10.91 -33.76
CA VAL A 255 -5.20 -12.36 -33.86
C VAL A 255 -4.74 -12.89 -35.22
N GLY A 256 -3.80 -13.84 -35.19
CA GLY A 256 -3.19 -14.42 -36.40
C GLY A 256 -2.03 -13.61 -36.99
N GLU A 257 -1.83 -12.37 -36.54
CA GLU A 257 -0.74 -11.49 -36.98
C GLU A 257 0.47 -11.56 -36.03
N ILE A 258 0.23 -11.79 -34.73
CA ILE A 258 1.26 -11.90 -33.70
C ILE A 258 1.20 -13.28 -33.04
N SER A 259 2.37 -13.85 -32.72
CA SER A 259 2.50 -15.14 -32.04
C SER A 259 3.51 -15.06 -30.90
N ASN A 260 3.02 -15.02 -29.67
CA ASN A 260 3.77 -15.10 -28.42
C ASN A 260 3.45 -16.42 -27.71
N THR A 261 4.46 -17.15 -27.28
CA THR A 261 4.26 -18.41 -26.56
C THR A 261 3.77 -18.15 -25.13
N PRO A 262 2.58 -18.65 -24.74
CA PRO A 262 2.08 -18.49 -23.36
C PRO A 262 2.84 -19.40 -22.39
N PRO A 263 2.92 -19.02 -21.10
CA PRO A 263 3.28 -19.93 -20.01
C PRO A 263 2.51 -21.25 -20.09
N LEU A 264 3.21 -22.37 -19.85
CA LEU A 264 2.61 -23.71 -19.96
C LEU A 264 1.31 -23.89 -19.14
N PRO A 265 1.18 -23.35 -17.91
CA PRO A 265 -0.07 -23.45 -17.17
C PRO A 265 -1.24 -22.71 -17.84
N LEU A 266 -1.01 -21.54 -18.44
CA LEU A 266 -2.04 -20.85 -19.23
C LEU A 266 -2.45 -21.71 -20.43
N GLN A 267 -1.50 -22.24 -21.18
CA GLN A 267 -1.81 -23.11 -22.32
C GLN A 267 -2.60 -24.35 -21.90
N ARG A 268 -2.16 -25.02 -20.83
CA ARG A 268 -2.75 -26.30 -20.39
C ARG A 268 -4.14 -26.13 -19.79
N TYR A 269 -4.30 -25.18 -18.86
CA TYR A 269 -5.51 -25.11 -18.04
C TYR A 269 -6.52 -24.08 -18.55
N LEU A 270 -6.05 -22.93 -19.07
CA LEU A 270 -6.92 -21.92 -19.68
C LEU A 270 -7.24 -22.25 -21.15
N GLY A 271 -6.35 -22.98 -21.83
CA GLY A 271 -6.57 -23.44 -23.22
C GLY A 271 -6.27 -22.37 -24.27
N VAL A 272 -5.36 -21.45 -23.96
CA VAL A 272 -4.91 -20.40 -24.90
C VAL A 272 -3.59 -20.80 -25.57
N ASP A 273 -3.54 -20.73 -26.90
CA ASP A 273 -2.33 -21.08 -27.67
C ASP A 273 -1.45 -19.87 -27.99
N ASN A 274 -1.94 -18.66 -27.71
CA ASN A 274 -1.21 -17.42 -27.95
C ASN A 274 -1.34 -16.47 -26.76
N TRP A 275 -0.28 -15.73 -26.47
CA TRP A 275 -0.18 -14.84 -25.32
C TRP A 275 -0.37 -13.38 -25.71
N TYR A 276 -1.45 -12.78 -25.23
CA TYR A 276 -1.86 -11.41 -25.54
C TYR A 276 -1.81 -10.50 -24.31
N LEU A 277 -1.95 -9.19 -24.55
CA LEU A 277 -1.96 -8.15 -23.52
C LEU A 277 -2.87 -8.47 -22.32
N ARG A 278 -4.10 -8.96 -22.56
CA ARG A 278 -5.06 -9.29 -21.48
C ARG A 278 -4.54 -10.29 -20.42
N ASP A 279 -3.59 -11.15 -20.79
CA ASP A 279 -3.00 -12.18 -19.92
C ASP A 279 -1.51 -11.92 -19.65
N ALA A 280 -0.97 -10.75 -20.03
CA ALA A 280 0.44 -10.40 -19.85
C ALA A 280 0.88 -10.38 -18.38
N ASN A 281 -0.08 -10.36 -17.46
CA ASN A 281 0.14 -10.27 -16.03
C ASN A 281 0.42 -11.61 -15.31
N TRP A 282 1.14 -12.52 -15.98
CA TRP A 282 1.50 -13.83 -15.44
C TRP A 282 2.58 -13.77 -14.34
N SER A 283 3.48 -12.79 -14.38
CA SER A 283 4.46 -12.59 -13.32
C SER A 283 3.78 -11.94 -12.11
N PRO A 284 3.97 -12.42 -10.87
CA PRO A 284 3.48 -11.71 -9.69
C PRO A 284 4.28 -10.43 -9.41
N ASP A 285 5.51 -10.33 -9.93
CA ASP A 285 6.25 -9.07 -9.96
C ASP A 285 5.57 -8.12 -10.96
N VAL A 286 4.83 -7.15 -10.43
CA VAL A 286 4.02 -6.20 -11.20
C VAL A 286 4.87 -5.37 -12.17
N PRO A 287 6.06 -4.85 -11.81
CA PRO A 287 6.94 -4.17 -12.77
C PRO A 287 7.32 -5.04 -13.98
N THR A 288 7.59 -6.33 -13.76
CA THR A 288 7.87 -7.27 -14.87
C THR A 288 6.66 -7.48 -15.76
N SER A 289 5.48 -7.67 -15.15
CA SER A 289 4.22 -7.80 -15.89
C SER A 289 3.88 -6.54 -16.68
N ILE A 290 4.10 -5.34 -16.14
CA ILE A 290 3.87 -4.08 -16.84
C ILE A 290 4.84 -3.89 -18.00
N ARG A 291 6.15 -4.14 -17.83
CA ARG A 291 7.09 -4.06 -18.95
C ARG A 291 6.66 -4.94 -20.12
N ARG A 292 6.22 -6.18 -19.81
CA ARG A 292 5.65 -7.08 -20.81
C ARG A 292 4.35 -6.53 -21.42
N ALA A 293 3.49 -5.92 -20.62
CA ALA A 293 2.26 -5.30 -21.09
C ALA A 293 2.53 -4.16 -22.08
N LEU A 294 3.51 -3.30 -21.80
CA LEU A 294 3.90 -2.20 -22.68
C LEU A 294 4.47 -2.73 -24.02
N GLU A 295 5.29 -3.80 -23.97
CA GLU A 295 5.76 -4.51 -25.16
C GLU A 295 4.59 -5.06 -26.00
N PHE A 296 3.64 -5.75 -25.35
CA PHE A 296 2.47 -6.34 -26.01
C PHE A 296 1.55 -5.27 -26.59
N TYR A 297 1.22 -4.22 -25.84
CA TYR A 297 0.41 -3.11 -26.33
C TYR A 297 1.04 -2.48 -27.58
N SER A 298 2.35 -2.18 -27.55
CA SER A 298 3.06 -1.60 -28.69
C SER A 298 3.01 -2.52 -29.92
N ALA A 299 3.24 -3.82 -29.73
CA ALA A 299 3.21 -4.80 -30.82
C ALA A 299 1.80 -4.97 -31.40
N GLU A 300 0.80 -5.18 -30.54
CA GLU A 300 -0.59 -5.47 -30.93
C GLU A 300 -1.25 -4.26 -31.60
N THR A 301 -1.00 -3.04 -31.13
CA THR A 301 -1.49 -1.82 -31.80
C THR A 301 -0.74 -1.48 -33.10
N SER A 302 0.41 -2.11 -33.36
CA SER A 302 1.20 -1.88 -34.58
C SER A 302 0.71 -2.66 -35.80
N VAL A 303 -0.16 -3.66 -35.61
CA VAL A 303 -0.74 -4.44 -36.71
C VAL A 303 -1.66 -3.58 -37.60
N ALA A 304 -1.98 -4.07 -38.80
CA ALA A 304 -2.91 -3.39 -39.70
C ALA A 304 -4.37 -3.50 -39.24
N GLY A 305 -4.68 -4.53 -38.46
CA GLY A 305 -6.05 -4.93 -38.13
C GLY A 305 -6.79 -5.48 -39.34
N SER A 306 -8.09 -5.71 -39.18
CA SER A 306 -8.97 -6.15 -40.26
C SER A 306 -10.22 -5.26 -40.34
N ALA A 307 -11.04 -5.46 -41.37
CA ALA A 307 -12.34 -4.78 -41.45
C ALA A 307 -13.30 -5.22 -40.32
N GLU A 308 -13.12 -6.43 -39.78
CA GLU A 308 -13.92 -6.96 -38.67
C GLU A 308 -13.40 -6.47 -37.31
N TYR A 309 -12.07 -6.37 -37.17
CA TYR A 309 -11.38 -5.90 -35.96
C TYR A 309 -10.38 -4.79 -36.33
N PRO A 310 -10.85 -3.54 -36.50
CA PRO A 310 -9.96 -2.41 -36.74
C PRO A 310 -9.17 -2.08 -35.46
N VAL A 311 -7.94 -1.59 -35.62
CA VAL A 311 -7.17 -1.05 -34.49
C VAL A 311 -7.77 0.31 -34.11
N THR A 312 -8.41 0.39 -32.95
CA THR A 312 -8.96 1.64 -32.38
C THR A 312 -8.07 2.21 -31.29
N ALA A 313 -7.28 1.35 -30.63
CA ALA A 313 -6.37 1.75 -29.58
C ALA A 313 -5.28 2.73 -30.09
N PRO A 314 -4.96 3.79 -29.34
CA PRO A 314 -4.01 4.79 -29.77
C PRO A 314 -2.57 4.25 -29.72
N LYS A 315 -1.77 4.59 -30.73
CA LYS A 315 -0.34 4.24 -30.79
C LYS A 315 0.46 5.30 -30.02
N ILE A 316 0.68 5.06 -28.74
CA ILE A 316 1.30 5.98 -27.78
C ILE A 316 2.43 5.25 -27.04
N GLU A 317 3.50 5.98 -26.70
CA GLU A 317 4.50 5.52 -25.74
C GLU A 317 4.09 5.96 -24.34
N PHE A 318 4.23 5.06 -23.36
CA PHE A 318 3.80 5.33 -21.99
C PHE A 318 4.99 5.58 -21.06
N ASP A 319 4.88 6.60 -20.21
CA ASP A 319 5.81 6.93 -19.13
C ASP A 319 5.66 6.00 -17.92
N GLY A 320 4.56 5.24 -17.86
CA GLY A 320 4.27 4.34 -16.77
C GLY A 320 2.94 3.62 -16.94
N ALA A 321 2.54 2.88 -15.91
CA ALA A 321 1.25 2.23 -15.86
C ALA A 321 0.67 2.21 -14.45
N VAL A 322 -0.65 2.13 -14.36
CA VAL A 322 -1.39 2.03 -13.10
C VAL A 322 -2.36 0.85 -13.16
N LEU A 323 -2.33 -0.01 -12.15
CA LEU A 323 -3.29 -1.10 -11.97
C LEU A 323 -4.28 -0.67 -10.90
N ILE A 324 -5.57 -0.86 -11.19
CA ILE A 324 -6.67 -0.40 -10.35
C ILE A 324 -7.62 -1.56 -10.11
N THR A 325 -7.85 -1.93 -8.86
CA THR A 325 -8.90 -2.90 -8.50
C THR A 325 -10.28 -2.22 -8.45
N PRO A 326 -11.38 -2.99 -8.45
CA PRO A 326 -12.73 -2.44 -8.29
C PRO A 326 -12.93 -1.66 -6.98
N GLN A 327 -12.08 -1.87 -5.98
CA GLN A 327 -12.17 -1.18 -4.69
C GLN A 327 -11.95 0.33 -4.83
N VAL A 328 -11.14 0.77 -5.79
CA VAL A 328 -10.91 2.20 -6.03
C VAL A 328 -12.22 2.89 -6.38
N ALA A 329 -13.04 2.28 -7.25
CA ALA A 329 -14.35 2.84 -7.60
C ALA A 329 -15.32 2.85 -6.40
N VAL A 330 -15.28 1.83 -5.53
CA VAL A 330 -16.06 1.83 -4.27
C VAL A 330 -15.66 3.00 -3.39
N ALA A 331 -14.36 3.20 -3.15
CA ALA A 331 -13.85 4.29 -2.34
C ALA A 331 -14.18 5.68 -2.94
N LEU A 332 -14.12 5.82 -4.25
CA LEU A 332 -14.52 7.06 -4.93
C LEU A 332 -16.04 7.32 -4.83
N LEU A 333 -16.88 6.28 -4.84
CA LEU A 333 -18.32 6.40 -4.61
C LEU A 333 -18.65 6.75 -3.15
N GLU A 334 -17.86 6.27 -2.19
CA GLU A 334 -17.99 6.66 -0.78
C GLU A 334 -17.65 8.14 -0.59
N LEU A 335 -16.58 8.62 -1.24
CA LEU A 335 -16.14 10.01 -1.16
C LEU A 335 -17.07 10.96 -1.92
N PHE A 336 -17.36 10.66 -3.19
CA PHE A 336 -18.10 11.56 -4.07
C PHE A 336 -19.60 11.31 -4.10
N GLY A 337 -20.09 10.25 -3.45
CA GLY A 337 -21.49 9.82 -3.44
C GLY A 337 -21.90 8.96 -4.64
N ASN A 338 -23.12 8.43 -4.61
CA ASN A 338 -23.69 7.57 -5.64
C ASN A 338 -23.65 8.22 -7.04
N VAL A 339 -23.56 7.39 -8.08
CA VAL A 339 -23.54 7.82 -9.48
C VAL A 339 -24.69 7.18 -10.25
N GLN A 340 -25.52 8.00 -10.88
CA GLN A 340 -26.58 7.56 -11.78
C GLN A 340 -26.10 7.67 -13.24
N ILE A 341 -26.18 6.58 -13.99
CA ILE A 341 -25.88 6.52 -15.43
C ILE A 341 -27.07 5.89 -16.14
N ASP A 342 -27.76 6.66 -16.96
CA ASP A 342 -29.00 6.24 -17.60
C ASP A 342 -30.00 5.71 -16.54
N GLU A 343 -30.42 4.44 -16.61
CA GLU A 343 -31.31 3.78 -15.63
C GLU A 343 -30.58 3.02 -14.52
N VAL A 344 -29.24 3.09 -14.47
CA VAL A 344 -28.39 2.32 -13.55
C VAL A 344 -27.84 3.22 -12.44
N GLU A 345 -28.04 2.83 -11.18
CA GLU A 345 -27.44 3.50 -10.01
C GLU A 345 -26.26 2.69 -9.49
N PHE A 346 -25.10 3.33 -9.38
CA PHE A 346 -23.91 2.81 -8.71
C PHE A 346 -23.79 3.40 -7.31
N THR A 347 -23.73 2.51 -6.32
CA THR A 347 -23.46 2.82 -4.90
C THR A 347 -22.28 2.00 -4.42
N PRO A 348 -21.59 2.38 -3.34
CA PRO A 348 -20.51 1.59 -2.76
C PRO A 348 -20.89 0.12 -2.52
N GLU A 349 -22.12 -0.14 -2.07
CA GLU A 349 -22.61 -1.46 -1.69
C GLU A 349 -22.97 -2.33 -2.90
N ASN A 350 -23.44 -1.71 -4.00
CA ASN A 350 -23.94 -2.45 -5.15
C ASN A 350 -22.93 -2.54 -6.31
N PHE A 351 -21.87 -1.70 -6.28
CA PHE A 351 -20.99 -1.40 -7.42
C PHE A 351 -20.56 -2.65 -8.18
N PHE A 352 -19.94 -3.62 -7.48
CA PHE A 352 -19.43 -4.83 -8.09
C PHE A 352 -20.54 -5.65 -8.76
N SER A 353 -21.66 -5.87 -8.07
CA SER A 353 -22.76 -6.70 -8.58
C SER A 353 -23.47 -6.06 -9.77
N VAL A 354 -23.65 -4.74 -9.75
CA VAL A 354 -24.30 -3.98 -10.83
C VAL A 354 -23.38 -3.93 -12.03
N LEU A 355 -22.10 -3.57 -11.85
CA LEU A 355 -21.16 -3.47 -12.95
C LEU A 355 -21.00 -4.81 -13.68
N GLU A 356 -20.83 -5.91 -12.94
CA GLU A 356 -20.74 -7.26 -13.52
C GLU A 356 -21.99 -7.64 -14.32
N PHE A 357 -23.19 -7.34 -13.80
CA PHE A 357 -24.42 -7.59 -14.55
C PHE A 357 -24.49 -6.76 -15.84
N GLU A 358 -24.10 -5.49 -15.79
CA GLU A 358 -24.15 -4.59 -16.93
C GLU A 358 -23.22 -5.05 -18.06
N VAL A 359 -21.98 -5.42 -17.74
CA VAL A 359 -20.95 -5.77 -18.74
C VAL A 359 -21.03 -7.22 -19.24
N GLU A 360 -21.69 -8.12 -18.51
CA GLU A 360 -21.79 -9.54 -18.89
C GLU A 360 -23.20 -10.00 -19.30
N GLN A 361 -24.28 -9.31 -18.91
CA GLN A 361 -25.66 -9.77 -19.16
C GLN A 361 -26.56 -8.70 -19.78
N ALA A 362 -26.55 -7.48 -19.25
CA ALA A 362 -27.51 -6.46 -19.65
C ALA A 362 -27.41 -6.10 -21.14
N PHE A 363 -26.19 -6.08 -21.70
CA PHE A 363 -25.96 -5.78 -23.11
C PHE A 363 -26.73 -6.73 -24.05
N ILE A 364 -26.88 -8.01 -23.68
CA ILE A 364 -27.61 -9.02 -24.46
C ILE A 364 -29.10 -8.66 -24.53
N VAL A 365 -29.70 -8.38 -23.37
CA VAL A 365 -31.13 -8.06 -23.25
C VAL A 365 -31.46 -6.70 -23.86
N ARG A 366 -30.52 -5.74 -23.76
CA ARG A 366 -30.66 -4.38 -24.28
C ARG A 366 -30.25 -4.23 -25.76
N GLY A 367 -29.74 -5.29 -26.39
CA GLY A 367 -29.31 -5.27 -27.78
C GLY A 367 -28.09 -4.38 -28.05
N ILE A 368 -27.27 -4.15 -27.03
CA ILE A 368 -26.01 -3.40 -27.13
C ILE A 368 -24.95 -4.30 -27.77
N PRO A 369 -24.18 -3.84 -28.78
CA PRO A 369 -23.09 -4.63 -29.35
C PRO A 369 -22.08 -5.08 -28.28
N VAL A 370 -21.52 -6.30 -28.43
CA VAL A 370 -20.50 -6.84 -27.50
C VAL A 370 -19.31 -5.89 -27.36
N THR A 371 -18.91 -5.22 -28.44
CA THR A 371 -17.82 -4.23 -28.46
C THR A 371 -18.12 -2.98 -27.63
N GLN A 372 -19.37 -2.73 -27.28
CA GLN A 372 -19.83 -1.56 -26.48
C GLN A 372 -20.25 -1.93 -25.06
N ARG A 373 -20.13 -3.22 -24.68
CA ARG A 373 -20.64 -3.71 -23.38
C ARG A 373 -19.94 -3.05 -22.18
N LYS A 374 -18.76 -2.45 -22.37
CA LYS A 374 -17.96 -1.80 -21.33
C LYS A 374 -18.02 -0.28 -21.35
N ASP A 375 -18.80 0.33 -22.26
CA ASP A 375 -18.95 1.79 -22.35
C ASP A 375 -19.49 2.41 -21.05
N ILE A 376 -20.25 1.64 -20.26
CA ILE A 376 -20.73 2.08 -18.95
C ILE A 376 -19.60 2.38 -17.96
N ILE A 377 -18.43 1.72 -18.10
CA ILE A 377 -17.23 2.00 -17.30
C ILE A 377 -16.69 3.39 -17.66
N GLY A 378 -16.57 3.69 -18.95
CA GLY A 378 -16.13 5.01 -19.42
C GLY A 378 -17.04 6.13 -18.90
N LYS A 379 -18.37 5.95 -19.01
CA LYS A 379 -19.34 6.91 -18.46
C LYS A 379 -19.19 7.11 -16.95
N LEU A 380 -18.88 6.05 -16.19
CA LEU A 380 -18.66 6.15 -14.75
C LEU A 380 -17.38 6.92 -14.44
N VAL A 381 -16.29 6.63 -15.16
CA VAL A 381 -15.02 7.35 -15.04
C VAL A 381 -15.22 8.83 -15.35
N ASP A 382 -15.96 9.18 -16.40
CA ASP A 382 -16.26 10.56 -16.76
C ASP A 382 -16.99 11.30 -15.63
N VAL A 383 -18.02 10.70 -15.03
CA VAL A 383 -18.77 11.32 -13.93
C VAL A 383 -17.90 11.52 -12.69
N LEU A 384 -17.11 10.51 -12.31
CA LEU A 384 -16.20 10.60 -11.16
C LEU A 384 -15.09 11.64 -11.40
N PHE A 385 -14.58 11.73 -12.63
CA PHE A 385 -13.57 12.70 -13.02
C PHE A 385 -14.11 14.14 -12.97
N GLU A 386 -15.34 14.37 -13.43
CA GLU A 386 -15.98 15.68 -13.32
C GLU A 386 -16.23 16.10 -11.86
N ARG A 387 -16.52 15.14 -10.97
CA ARG A 387 -16.60 15.42 -9.52
C ARG A 387 -15.23 15.74 -8.92
N PHE A 388 -14.19 15.01 -9.32
CA PHE A 388 -12.80 15.31 -8.93
C PHE A 388 -12.40 16.75 -9.31
N LYS A 389 -12.72 17.22 -10.51
CA LYS A 389 -12.43 18.61 -10.94
C LYS A 389 -13.13 19.67 -10.09
N GLN A 390 -14.27 19.32 -9.48
CA GLN A 390 -15.09 20.22 -8.68
C GLN A 390 -14.84 20.07 -7.17
N ALA A 391 -13.96 19.16 -6.77
CA ALA A 391 -13.65 18.91 -5.37
C ALA A 391 -13.01 20.15 -4.71
N ASP A 392 -13.45 20.46 -3.50
CA ASP A 392 -12.81 21.48 -2.67
C ASP A 392 -11.55 20.93 -1.98
N GLY A 393 -10.81 21.80 -1.31
CA GLY A 393 -9.57 21.42 -0.63
C GLY A 393 -9.74 20.32 0.45
N GLU A 394 -10.89 20.27 1.14
CA GLU A 394 -11.16 19.24 2.15
C GLU A 394 -11.37 17.88 1.48
N THR A 395 -12.22 17.83 0.44
CA THR A 395 -12.46 16.62 -0.35
C THR A 395 -11.19 16.13 -1.05
N LEU A 396 -10.33 17.04 -1.54
CA LEU A 396 -9.03 16.67 -2.14
C LEU A 396 -8.07 16.08 -1.10
N ALA A 397 -8.05 16.61 0.13
CA ALA A 397 -7.24 16.03 1.21
C ALA A 397 -7.72 14.61 1.58
N GLU A 398 -9.04 14.41 1.66
CA GLU A 398 -9.62 13.07 1.85
C GLU A 398 -9.31 12.13 0.70
N LEU A 399 -9.32 12.61 -0.55
CA LEU A 399 -8.95 11.83 -1.73
C LEU A 399 -7.48 11.39 -1.70
N VAL A 400 -6.56 12.27 -1.28
CA VAL A 400 -5.14 11.94 -1.14
C VAL A 400 -4.96 10.83 -0.10
N GLN A 401 -5.59 10.96 1.07
CA GLN A 401 -5.53 9.92 2.10
C GLN A 401 -6.14 8.60 1.60
N THR A 402 -7.29 8.66 0.93
CA THR A 402 -7.95 7.49 0.34
C THR A 402 -7.05 6.81 -0.71
N THR A 403 -6.37 7.59 -1.54
CA THR A 403 -5.44 7.08 -2.55
C THR A 403 -4.24 6.39 -1.91
N LEU A 404 -3.70 6.97 -0.83
CA LEU A 404 -2.62 6.37 -0.04
C LEU A 404 -3.06 5.04 0.58
N ASP A 405 -4.24 4.97 1.20
CA ASP A 405 -4.76 3.75 1.78
C ASP A 405 -4.95 2.64 0.72
N LEU A 406 -5.38 3.02 -0.49
CA LEU A 406 -5.54 2.11 -1.63
C LEU A 406 -4.19 1.66 -2.21
N LEU A 407 -3.18 2.52 -2.24
CA LEU A 407 -1.80 2.16 -2.64
C LEU A 407 -1.20 1.18 -1.62
N ASP A 408 -1.36 1.48 -0.33
CA ASP A 408 -0.86 0.68 0.78
C ASP A 408 -1.54 -0.69 0.83
N ASP A 409 -2.84 -0.82 0.55
CA ASP A 409 -3.52 -2.14 0.46
C ASP A 409 -3.36 -2.82 -0.92
N ASN A 410 -2.56 -2.25 -1.83
CA ASN A 410 -2.35 -2.74 -3.21
C ASN A 410 -3.63 -2.84 -4.07
N ASP A 411 -4.62 -1.98 -3.78
CA ASP A 411 -5.77 -1.73 -4.64
C ASP A 411 -5.42 -0.76 -5.78
N ILE A 412 -4.41 0.08 -5.58
CA ILE A 412 -3.68 0.81 -6.63
C ILE A 412 -2.24 0.32 -6.64
N LEU A 413 -1.72 0.00 -7.83
CA LEU A 413 -0.29 -0.30 -8.02
C LEU A 413 0.24 0.53 -9.19
N ALA A 414 1.46 1.04 -9.05
CA ALA A 414 2.05 1.95 -10.02
C ALA A 414 3.42 1.49 -10.51
N TYR A 415 3.67 1.69 -11.79
CA TYR A 415 4.95 1.49 -12.44
C TYR A 415 5.36 2.76 -13.17
N SER A 416 6.62 3.15 -13.07
CA SER A 416 7.22 4.23 -13.86
C SER A 416 8.39 3.73 -14.69
N ALA A 417 8.50 4.24 -15.92
CA ALA A 417 9.70 4.08 -16.74
C ALA A 417 10.87 4.95 -16.21
N ASP A 418 10.59 6.00 -15.44
CA ASP A 418 11.61 6.78 -14.75
C ASP A 418 12.14 5.99 -13.54
N ARG A 419 13.46 5.80 -13.49
CA ARG A 419 14.08 4.95 -12.45
C ARG A 419 14.02 5.59 -11.06
N THR A 420 14.03 6.91 -10.96
CA THR A 420 13.96 7.64 -9.69
C THR A 420 12.56 7.50 -9.10
N VAL A 421 11.52 7.72 -9.93
CA VAL A 421 10.12 7.53 -9.53
C VAL A 421 9.85 6.07 -9.17
N GLN A 422 10.30 5.13 -10.00
CA GLN A 422 10.10 3.70 -9.75
C GLN A 422 10.73 3.23 -8.43
N GLN A 423 11.89 3.77 -8.04
CA GLN A 423 12.51 3.45 -6.75
C GLN A 423 11.69 3.94 -5.56
N VAL A 424 10.96 5.05 -5.72
CA VAL A 424 10.03 5.53 -4.68
C VAL A 424 8.86 4.56 -4.56
N PHE A 425 8.25 4.15 -5.68
CA PHE A 425 7.17 3.15 -5.67
C PHE A 425 7.62 1.82 -5.06
N GLU A 426 8.83 1.34 -5.40
CA GLU A 426 9.43 0.14 -4.81
C GLU A 426 9.65 0.30 -3.30
N ARG A 427 10.16 1.44 -2.83
CA ARG A 427 10.37 1.65 -1.38
C ARG A 427 9.07 1.68 -0.58
N GLN A 428 8.02 2.28 -1.15
CA GLN A 428 6.71 2.39 -0.51
C GLN A 428 5.82 1.14 -0.72
N THR A 429 6.29 0.11 -1.42
CA THR A 429 5.51 -1.09 -1.81
C THR A 429 4.38 -0.82 -2.81
N TRP A 430 4.26 0.40 -3.31
CA TRP A 430 3.25 0.83 -4.30
C TRP A 430 3.48 0.24 -5.68
N SER A 431 4.66 -0.31 -5.97
CA SER A 431 4.90 -1.00 -7.23
C SER A 431 4.41 -2.44 -7.28
N GLY A 432 4.04 -3.05 -6.15
CA GLY A 432 3.67 -4.47 -6.10
C GLY A 432 4.79 -5.38 -6.61
N ASP A 433 6.04 -4.96 -6.40
CA ASP A 433 7.23 -5.72 -6.76
C ASP A 433 7.36 -6.95 -5.87
N LEU A 434 7.97 -8.00 -6.40
CA LEU A 434 8.24 -9.20 -5.63
C LEU A 434 9.47 -8.97 -4.73
N ARG A 435 9.28 -8.97 -3.41
CA ARG A 435 10.32 -8.60 -2.44
C ARG A 435 11.00 -9.84 -1.87
N ILE A 436 12.11 -10.24 -2.46
CA ILE A 436 12.91 -11.38 -2.01
C ILE A 436 14.25 -10.91 -1.44
N ASN A 437 14.50 -11.22 -0.18
CA ASN A 437 15.79 -11.04 0.48
C ASN A 437 16.56 -12.35 0.55
N ALA A 438 17.70 -12.45 -0.13
CA ALA A 438 18.49 -13.69 -0.18
C ALA A 438 18.94 -14.25 1.18
N GLN A 439 18.83 -13.50 2.29
CA GLN A 439 19.19 -13.94 3.64
C GLN A 439 17.99 -14.40 4.48
N HIS A 440 16.78 -13.96 4.17
CA HIS A 440 15.59 -14.28 4.98
C HIS A 440 14.87 -15.54 4.49
N ASP A 441 13.98 -16.09 5.31
CA ASP A 441 12.90 -16.97 4.86
C ASP A 441 11.82 -16.13 4.15
N HIS A 442 11.11 -16.71 3.18
CA HIS A 442 10.10 -16.04 2.35
C HIS A 442 8.87 -16.91 2.19
N LEU A 443 7.70 -16.27 2.21
CA LEU A 443 6.44 -16.90 1.86
C LEU A 443 5.56 -15.95 1.04
N MET A 444 5.22 -16.38 -0.18
CA MET A 444 4.16 -15.75 -0.96
C MET A 444 3.37 -16.82 -1.71
N PHE A 445 2.07 -16.87 -1.49
CA PHE A 445 1.14 -17.61 -2.34
C PHE A 445 0.67 -16.72 -3.48
N VAL A 446 0.64 -17.29 -4.69
CA VAL A 446 0.18 -16.62 -5.91
C VAL A 446 -0.78 -17.55 -6.65
N ASP A 447 -2.08 -17.26 -6.54
CA ASP A 447 -3.13 -17.91 -7.31
C ASP A 447 -3.25 -17.30 -8.71
N ALA A 448 -3.51 -18.16 -9.70
CA ALA A 448 -4.00 -17.74 -11.01
C ALA A 448 -5.26 -18.55 -11.31
N ASN A 449 -6.42 -17.89 -11.32
CA ASN A 449 -7.68 -18.51 -11.68
C ASN A 449 -7.73 -18.74 -13.21
N LEU A 450 -7.81 -20.00 -13.63
CA LEU A 450 -7.80 -20.43 -15.04
C LEU A 450 -9.14 -21.05 -15.45
N ALA A 451 -10.23 -20.68 -14.77
CA ALA A 451 -11.61 -21.04 -15.15
C ALA A 451 -12.25 -20.04 -16.12
N ALA A 452 -11.64 -18.88 -16.35
CA ALA A 452 -12.19 -17.77 -17.16
C ALA A 452 -13.54 -17.24 -16.65
N LEU A 453 -13.76 -17.30 -15.33
CA LEU A 453 -14.98 -16.87 -14.65
C LEU A 453 -14.66 -16.22 -13.30
N LYS A 454 -15.56 -15.36 -12.82
CA LYS A 454 -15.41 -14.50 -11.63
C LYS A 454 -15.55 -15.27 -10.30
N THR A 455 -15.01 -16.47 -10.24
CA THR A 455 -15.17 -17.39 -9.10
C THR A 455 -14.47 -16.88 -7.84
N ASP A 456 -13.39 -16.10 -7.95
CA ASP A 456 -12.65 -15.60 -6.79
C ASP A 456 -13.50 -14.70 -5.88
N ALA A 457 -14.53 -14.05 -6.42
CA ALA A 457 -15.50 -13.28 -5.65
C ALA A 457 -16.33 -14.15 -4.67
N SER A 458 -16.27 -15.48 -4.82
CA SER A 458 -16.93 -16.48 -3.98
C SER A 458 -15.95 -17.45 -3.33
N MET A 459 -14.68 -17.07 -3.22
CA MET A 459 -13.63 -17.87 -2.59
C MET A 459 -13.13 -17.22 -1.30
N ASN A 460 -13.23 -17.94 -0.18
CA ASN A 460 -12.52 -17.62 1.04
C ASN A 460 -11.16 -18.35 1.06
N ARG A 461 -10.14 -17.67 1.61
CA ARG A 461 -8.77 -18.20 1.71
C ARG A 461 -8.22 -18.07 3.11
N ALA A 462 -7.42 -19.06 3.52
CA ALA A 462 -6.59 -18.96 4.72
C ALA A 462 -5.22 -19.62 4.47
N TYR A 463 -4.16 -18.90 4.81
CA TYR A 463 -2.78 -19.37 4.73
C TYR A 463 -2.34 -19.93 6.07
N THR A 464 -1.55 -21.00 6.01
CA THR A 464 -0.88 -21.59 7.17
C THR A 464 0.55 -21.88 6.77
N TYR A 465 1.49 -21.39 7.57
CA TYR A 465 2.91 -21.65 7.40
C TYR A 465 3.46 -22.25 8.68
N SER A 466 4.01 -23.44 8.59
CA SER A 466 4.65 -24.08 9.72
C SER A 466 6.08 -24.48 9.42
N ILE A 467 6.91 -24.52 10.46
CA ILE A 467 8.27 -25.04 10.42
C ILE A 467 8.44 -25.98 11.59
N HIS A 468 9.11 -27.11 11.35
CA HIS A 468 9.58 -27.99 12.41
C HIS A 468 11.03 -28.40 12.15
N ARG A 469 11.77 -28.61 13.23
CA ARG A 469 13.14 -29.12 13.18
C ARG A 469 13.17 -30.64 13.31
N GLU A 470 13.75 -31.30 12.33
CA GLU A 470 13.94 -32.75 12.34
C GLU A 470 15.15 -33.15 13.19
N VAL A 471 15.21 -34.44 13.58
CA VAL A 471 16.30 -34.99 14.42
C VAL A 471 17.68 -34.84 13.77
N ASN A 472 17.75 -34.82 12.44
CA ASN A 472 19.00 -34.61 11.70
C ASN A 472 19.42 -33.12 11.62
N GLY A 473 18.61 -32.21 12.18
CA GLY A 473 18.82 -30.77 12.18
C GLY A 473 18.22 -30.04 10.97
N ASP A 474 17.64 -30.75 10.00
CA ASP A 474 16.94 -30.13 8.87
C ASP A 474 15.74 -29.32 9.38
N LEU A 475 15.47 -28.18 8.75
CA LEU A 475 14.23 -27.45 8.94
C LEU A 475 13.27 -27.82 7.81
N ILE A 476 12.12 -28.37 8.17
CA ILE A 476 11.07 -28.71 7.22
C ILE A 476 9.95 -27.70 7.38
N ALA A 477 9.60 -27.05 6.28
CA ALA A 477 8.50 -26.10 6.22
C ALA A 477 7.29 -26.70 5.54
N SER A 478 6.09 -26.30 5.96
CA SER A 478 4.84 -26.56 5.27
C SER A 478 4.14 -25.24 4.94
N ALA A 479 3.97 -24.99 3.65
CA ALA A 479 3.20 -23.87 3.12
C ALA A 479 1.85 -24.39 2.62
N GLN A 480 0.78 -24.02 3.33
CA GLN A 480 -0.58 -24.44 3.05
C GLN A 480 -1.51 -23.26 2.75
N VAL A 481 -2.38 -23.45 1.76
CA VAL A 481 -3.55 -22.62 1.49
C VAL A 481 -4.82 -23.48 1.57
N ASN A 482 -5.79 -23.00 2.35
CA ASN A 482 -7.13 -23.54 2.41
C ASN A 482 -8.08 -22.69 1.58
N TYR A 483 -8.92 -23.36 0.80
CA TYR A 483 -9.93 -22.76 -0.04
C TYR A 483 -11.31 -23.17 0.45
N ASP A 484 -12.22 -22.22 0.53
CA ASP A 484 -13.63 -22.46 0.80
C ASP A 484 -14.48 -21.78 -0.28
N HIS A 485 -15.14 -22.60 -1.10
CA HIS A 485 -15.94 -22.15 -2.23
C HIS A 485 -17.40 -21.98 -1.80
N VAL A 486 -17.78 -20.74 -1.47
CA VAL A 486 -19.14 -20.42 -0.98
C VAL A 486 -20.15 -20.12 -2.11
N GLY A 487 -19.68 -20.04 -3.36
CA GLY A 487 -20.52 -19.81 -4.54
C GLY A 487 -21.21 -21.05 -5.12
N GLY A 488 -21.77 -20.91 -6.32
CA GLY A 488 -22.51 -21.94 -7.05
C GLY A 488 -22.06 -22.08 -8.51
N PHE A 489 -22.87 -22.74 -9.33
CA PHE A 489 -22.76 -22.65 -10.79
C PHE A 489 -23.77 -21.60 -11.29
N ASP A 490 -23.28 -20.46 -11.78
CA ASP A 490 -24.11 -19.42 -12.41
C ASP A 490 -23.35 -18.76 -13.58
N TYR A 491 -23.83 -17.62 -14.08
CA TYR A 491 -23.18 -16.93 -15.19
C TYR A 491 -21.84 -16.27 -14.82
N ARG A 492 -21.53 -16.15 -13.51
CA ARG A 492 -20.31 -15.53 -12.98
C ARG A 492 -19.34 -16.55 -12.41
N THR A 493 -19.86 -17.59 -11.77
CA THR A 493 -19.14 -18.52 -10.89
C THR A 493 -19.25 -19.95 -11.40
N THR A 494 -18.17 -20.69 -11.24
CA THR A 494 -18.06 -22.11 -11.59
C THR A 494 -17.09 -22.77 -10.61
N ARG A 495 -16.70 -24.01 -10.85
CA ARG A 495 -15.58 -24.64 -10.11
C ARG A 495 -14.35 -23.75 -10.11
N TYR A 496 -13.75 -23.55 -8.95
CA TYR A 496 -12.51 -22.81 -8.86
C TYR A 496 -11.40 -23.65 -9.47
N ARG A 497 -10.76 -23.16 -10.55
CA ARG A 497 -9.61 -23.82 -11.18
C ARG A 497 -8.43 -22.89 -11.00
N THR A 498 -7.49 -23.23 -10.13
CA THR A 498 -6.33 -22.36 -9.88
C THR A 498 -5.03 -23.10 -10.15
N TYR A 499 -4.08 -22.38 -10.74
CA TYR A 499 -2.69 -22.75 -10.70
C TYR A 499 -1.98 -21.88 -9.66
N THR A 500 -1.66 -22.49 -8.53
CA THR A 500 -1.08 -21.80 -7.38
C THR A 500 0.42 -22.00 -7.37
N ARG A 501 1.16 -20.90 -7.24
CA ARG A 501 2.59 -20.90 -6.99
C ARG A 501 2.86 -20.49 -5.55
N VAL A 502 3.86 -21.10 -4.93
CA VAL A 502 4.43 -20.62 -3.67
C VAL A 502 5.90 -20.25 -3.88
N TYR A 503 6.25 -19.03 -3.51
CA TYR A 503 7.62 -18.50 -3.57
C TYR A 503 8.25 -18.67 -2.19
N VAL A 504 9.38 -19.37 -2.17
CA VAL A 504 10.09 -19.79 -0.95
C VAL A 504 11.59 -19.52 -1.11
N PRO A 505 12.41 -19.61 -0.04
CA PRO A 505 13.85 -19.40 -0.11
C PRO A 505 14.54 -20.17 -1.24
N LEU A 506 15.38 -19.48 -2.01
CA LEU A 506 16.23 -20.14 -3.00
C LEU A 506 17.03 -21.30 -2.39
N GLY A 507 16.95 -22.46 -3.02
CA GLY A 507 17.57 -23.70 -2.58
C GLY A 507 16.67 -24.57 -1.72
N SER A 508 15.40 -24.20 -1.53
CA SER A 508 14.41 -25.07 -0.88
C SER A 508 14.15 -26.32 -1.71
N GLU A 509 14.07 -27.48 -1.07
CA GLU A 509 13.88 -28.76 -1.75
C GLU A 509 12.51 -29.34 -1.45
N LEU A 510 11.68 -29.53 -2.49
CA LEU A 510 10.34 -30.10 -2.33
C LEU A 510 10.42 -31.54 -1.76
N VAL A 511 9.71 -31.77 -0.65
CA VAL A 511 9.58 -33.08 0.00
C VAL A 511 8.26 -33.74 -0.42
N GLY A 512 7.16 -32.97 -0.46
CA GLY A 512 5.85 -33.49 -0.80
C GLY A 512 4.85 -32.40 -1.14
N VAL A 513 3.75 -32.82 -1.76
CA VAL A 513 2.60 -31.97 -2.06
C VAL A 513 1.31 -32.72 -1.73
N ASN A 514 0.34 -32.03 -1.13
CA ASN A 514 -1.00 -32.55 -0.92
C ASN A 514 -2.01 -31.63 -1.62
N GLY A 515 -3.02 -32.22 -2.27
CA GLY A 515 -4.11 -31.48 -2.93
C GLY A 515 -3.86 -31.01 -4.36
N SER A 516 -2.70 -31.33 -4.94
CA SER A 516 -2.42 -31.06 -6.35
C SER A 516 -3.16 -32.05 -7.26
N LEU A 517 -3.81 -31.54 -8.30
CA LEU A 517 -4.61 -32.32 -9.25
C LEU A 517 -4.05 -32.19 -10.67
N MET A 518 -4.19 -33.25 -11.47
CA MET A 518 -3.78 -33.24 -12.88
C MET A 518 -4.65 -32.29 -13.72
N ASP A 519 -5.94 -32.21 -13.42
CA ASP A 519 -6.93 -31.26 -13.94
C ASP A 519 -8.17 -31.31 -13.03
N ASP A 520 -9.23 -30.59 -13.37
CA ASP A 520 -10.51 -30.61 -12.66
C ASP A 520 -11.29 -31.92 -12.82
N ILE A 521 -12.36 -32.11 -12.04
CA ILE A 521 -13.14 -33.36 -12.01
C ILE A 521 -13.73 -33.76 -13.38
N THR A 522 -13.91 -32.82 -14.32
CA THR A 522 -14.47 -33.11 -15.64
C THR A 522 -13.45 -33.79 -16.56
N LYS A 523 -12.17 -33.47 -16.40
CA LYS A 523 -11.05 -34.03 -17.18
C LYS A 523 -10.23 -35.05 -16.37
N ASN A 524 -10.38 -35.05 -15.05
CA ASN A 524 -9.67 -35.89 -14.09
C ASN A 524 -10.65 -36.48 -13.04
N PRO A 525 -11.64 -37.28 -13.45
CA PRO A 525 -12.73 -37.74 -12.57
C PRO A 525 -12.27 -38.67 -11.43
N THR A 526 -11.09 -39.28 -11.56
CA THR A 526 -10.50 -40.15 -10.53
C THR A 526 -9.58 -39.39 -9.56
N GLY A 527 -9.40 -38.08 -9.74
CA GLY A 527 -8.56 -37.26 -8.87
C GLY A 527 -7.09 -37.63 -8.91
N VAL A 528 -6.55 -37.93 -10.11
CA VAL A 528 -5.11 -38.20 -10.27
C VAL A 528 -4.32 -36.98 -9.81
N VAL A 529 -3.29 -37.23 -9.00
CA VAL A 529 -2.40 -36.20 -8.47
C VAL A 529 -1.64 -35.51 -9.60
N GLY A 530 -1.67 -34.18 -9.61
CA GLY A 530 -0.92 -33.37 -10.58
C GLY A 530 0.56 -33.30 -10.25
N LYS A 531 1.40 -33.19 -11.28
CA LYS A 531 2.83 -32.94 -11.11
C LYS A 531 3.04 -31.50 -10.61
N VAL A 532 3.95 -31.33 -9.65
CA VAL A 532 4.44 -30.02 -9.22
C VAL A 532 5.55 -29.55 -10.16
N ASP A 533 5.42 -28.32 -10.63
CA ASP A 533 6.48 -27.63 -11.34
C ASP A 533 7.40 -26.94 -10.33
N VAL A 534 8.71 -27.11 -10.48
CA VAL A 534 9.72 -26.47 -9.65
C VAL A 534 10.58 -25.59 -10.55
N SER A 535 10.63 -24.30 -10.25
CA SER A 535 11.40 -23.30 -10.99
C SER A 535 12.17 -22.38 -10.05
N GLU A 536 13.04 -21.55 -10.62
CA GLU A 536 13.69 -20.45 -9.93
C GLU A 536 13.25 -19.14 -10.60
N GLU A 537 12.69 -18.22 -9.81
CA GLU A 537 12.22 -16.93 -10.27
C GLU A 537 12.61 -15.86 -9.24
N PHE A 538 13.19 -14.74 -9.70
CA PHE A 538 13.54 -13.58 -8.85
C PHE A 538 14.41 -13.91 -7.61
N GLY A 539 15.20 -14.98 -7.65
CA GLY A 539 16.03 -15.41 -6.50
C GLY A 539 15.23 -16.15 -5.42
N ALA A 540 14.08 -16.73 -5.76
CA ALA A 540 13.33 -17.69 -4.97
C ALA A 540 13.24 -19.03 -5.69
N THR A 541 13.07 -20.10 -4.91
CA THR A 541 12.56 -21.37 -5.44
C THR A 541 11.03 -21.27 -5.49
N VAL A 542 10.43 -21.72 -6.58
CA VAL A 542 8.98 -21.64 -6.80
C VAL A 542 8.42 -23.05 -6.98
N PHE A 543 7.40 -23.39 -6.19
CA PHE A 543 6.61 -24.61 -6.39
C PHE A 543 5.25 -24.24 -6.96
N GLY A 544 4.91 -24.79 -8.13
CA GLY A 544 3.65 -24.53 -8.83
C GLY A 544 2.81 -25.79 -8.97
N ALA A 545 1.53 -25.72 -8.61
CA ALA A 545 0.60 -26.84 -8.74
C ALA A 545 -0.80 -26.38 -9.13
N PHE A 546 -1.49 -27.20 -9.91
CA PHE A 546 -2.91 -27.02 -10.20
C PHE A 546 -3.76 -27.67 -9.11
N THR A 547 -4.86 -27.03 -8.75
CA THR A 547 -5.94 -27.65 -7.97
C THR A 547 -7.30 -27.13 -8.42
N SER A 548 -8.37 -27.81 -8.01
CA SER A 548 -9.72 -27.38 -8.32
C SER A 548 -10.71 -27.69 -7.20
N ILE A 549 -11.57 -26.70 -6.90
CA ILE A 549 -12.53 -26.75 -5.80
C ILE A 549 -13.94 -26.62 -6.38
N GLU A 550 -14.78 -27.62 -6.14
CA GLU A 550 -16.17 -27.58 -6.59
C GLU A 550 -17.01 -26.63 -5.72
N PRO A 551 -18.08 -26.04 -6.28
CA PRO A 551 -18.99 -25.18 -5.51
C PRO A 551 -19.54 -25.85 -4.25
N GLY A 552 -19.59 -25.10 -3.15
CA GLY A 552 -20.03 -25.57 -1.83
C GLY A 552 -19.05 -26.51 -1.12
N SER A 553 -17.84 -26.68 -1.66
CA SER A 553 -16.80 -27.55 -1.10
C SER A 553 -15.61 -26.74 -0.58
N THR A 554 -14.82 -27.38 0.27
CA THR A 554 -13.52 -26.87 0.71
C THR A 554 -12.40 -27.68 0.06
N GLY A 555 -11.22 -27.07 -0.06
CA GLY A 555 -10.01 -27.71 -0.56
C GLY A 555 -8.78 -27.23 0.18
N ARG A 556 -7.71 -28.02 0.10
CA ARG A 556 -6.41 -27.70 0.69
C ARG A 556 -5.33 -28.00 -0.33
N LEU A 557 -4.42 -27.05 -0.54
CA LEU A 557 -3.17 -27.26 -1.27
C LEU A 557 -2.01 -26.99 -0.30
N GLU A 558 -1.08 -27.93 -0.19
CA GLU A 558 0.03 -27.87 0.76
C GLU A 558 1.32 -28.32 0.09
N PHE A 559 2.37 -27.53 0.28
CA PHE A 559 3.74 -27.82 -0.15
C PHE A 559 4.61 -28.04 1.08
N VAL A 560 5.19 -29.22 1.21
CA VAL A 560 6.15 -29.56 2.27
C VAL A 560 7.55 -29.58 1.65
N TYR A 561 8.49 -28.86 2.23
CA TYR A 561 9.83 -28.71 1.68
C TYR A 561 10.89 -28.54 2.77
N ARG A 562 12.12 -28.93 2.44
CA ARG A 562 13.30 -28.65 3.27
C ARG A 562 13.78 -27.24 2.98
N LEU A 563 13.96 -26.43 4.02
CA LEU A 563 14.56 -25.10 3.93
C LEU A 563 16.07 -25.20 3.67
N PRO A 564 16.67 -24.24 2.94
CA PRO A 564 18.08 -24.28 2.61
C PRO A 564 18.95 -24.07 3.85
N GLU A 565 20.17 -24.61 3.79
CA GLU A 565 21.18 -24.55 4.85
C GLU A 565 21.37 -23.15 5.45
N ARG A 566 21.28 -22.08 4.65
CA ARG A 566 21.40 -20.69 5.13
C ARG A 566 20.33 -20.31 6.16
N ILE A 567 19.10 -20.81 6.03
CA ILE A 567 18.01 -20.53 6.98
C ILE A 567 18.27 -21.29 8.28
N ARG A 568 18.75 -22.53 8.17
CA ARG A 568 19.19 -23.30 9.34
C ARG A 568 20.33 -22.60 10.08
N GLN A 569 21.32 -22.07 9.35
CA GLN A 569 22.42 -21.29 9.93
C GLN A 569 21.92 -20.02 10.62
N MET A 570 20.96 -19.30 10.04
CA MET A 570 20.34 -18.13 10.68
C MET A 570 19.77 -18.49 12.06
N VAL A 571 19.01 -19.58 12.15
CA VAL A 571 18.46 -20.11 13.42
C VAL A 571 19.59 -20.54 14.37
N ASP A 572 20.66 -21.14 13.86
CA ASP A 572 21.84 -21.53 14.63
C ASP A 572 22.63 -20.34 15.20
N ASP A 573 22.64 -19.21 14.49
CA ASP A 573 23.22 -17.94 14.92
C ASP A 573 22.31 -17.15 15.88
N GLY A 574 21.13 -17.69 16.21
CA GLY A 574 20.23 -17.17 17.25
C GLY A 574 19.19 -16.17 16.76
N THR A 575 18.92 -16.11 15.45
CA THR A 575 17.87 -15.25 14.87
C THR A 575 17.07 -16.04 13.83
N TYR A 576 15.83 -15.64 13.58
CA TYR A 576 15.08 -16.10 12.42
C TYR A 576 14.26 -14.94 11.88
N ILE A 577 14.24 -14.78 10.54
CA ILE A 577 13.51 -13.72 9.86
C ILE A 577 12.69 -14.35 8.74
N LEU A 578 11.37 -14.11 8.76
CA LEU A 578 10.42 -14.51 7.74
C LEU A 578 9.76 -13.29 7.13
N ASP A 579 9.90 -13.13 5.82
CA ASP A 579 9.17 -12.15 5.04
C ASP A 579 7.93 -12.81 4.41
N VAL A 580 6.75 -12.27 4.66
CA VAL A 580 5.49 -12.74 4.06
C VAL A 580 4.91 -11.65 3.18
N GLN A 581 4.62 -12.00 1.92
CA GLN A 581 4.00 -11.10 0.95
C GLN A 581 2.61 -11.62 0.56
N ARG A 582 1.61 -10.74 0.56
CA ARG A 582 0.27 -11.07 0.07
C ARG A 582 0.20 -10.78 -1.44
N GLN A 583 -0.43 -11.66 -2.20
CA GLN A 583 -0.80 -11.36 -3.58
C GLN A 583 -1.75 -10.15 -3.63
N PRO A 584 -1.59 -9.21 -4.58
CA PRO A 584 -2.61 -8.20 -4.83
C PRO A 584 -3.98 -8.80 -5.16
N GLY A 585 -5.06 -8.03 -5.01
CA GLY A 585 -6.41 -8.45 -5.39
C GLY A 585 -7.09 -9.52 -4.51
N VAL A 586 -6.38 -10.12 -3.56
CA VAL A 586 -6.99 -10.93 -2.48
C VAL A 586 -7.05 -10.12 -1.19
N ARG A 587 -8.26 -9.82 -0.72
CA ARG A 587 -8.48 -9.11 0.55
C ARG A 587 -8.88 -10.07 1.66
N ASN A 588 -8.59 -9.71 2.91
CA ASN A 588 -9.00 -10.45 4.11
C ASN A 588 -8.54 -11.93 4.18
N VAL A 589 -7.31 -12.23 3.77
CA VAL A 589 -6.76 -13.58 3.91
C VAL A 589 -6.18 -13.76 5.31
N ALA A 590 -6.63 -14.78 6.05
CA ALA A 590 -6.02 -15.13 7.33
C ALA A 590 -4.63 -15.72 7.11
N LEU A 591 -3.66 -15.34 7.95
CA LEU A 591 -2.31 -15.90 7.99
C LEU A 591 -2.11 -16.51 9.38
N ASN A 592 -1.80 -17.80 9.43
CA ASN A 592 -1.48 -18.54 10.64
C ASN A 592 -0.04 -19.03 10.56
N LEU A 593 0.76 -18.71 11.56
CA LEU A 593 2.15 -19.13 11.70
C LEU A 593 2.28 -20.09 12.88
N ASP A 594 3.01 -21.18 12.67
CA ASP A 594 3.32 -22.22 13.67
C ASP A 594 4.78 -22.66 13.48
N LEU A 595 5.71 -21.93 14.11
CA LEU A 595 7.14 -22.03 13.81
C LEU A 595 7.91 -22.60 15.00
N ASP A 596 8.25 -23.88 14.93
CA ASP A 596 9.01 -24.64 15.93
C ASP A 596 10.46 -24.85 15.47
N PHE A 597 11.39 -24.33 16.27
CA PHE A 597 12.82 -24.37 15.99
C PHE A 597 13.61 -25.28 16.96
N ASP A 598 12.94 -25.98 17.89
CA ASP A 598 13.58 -26.73 18.99
C ASP A 598 14.54 -25.85 19.80
N LYS A 599 14.19 -24.56 19.98
CA LYS A 599 14.94 -23.55 20.73
C LYS A 599 13.99 -22.59 21.44
N PRO A 600 14.22 -22.26 22.73
CA PRO A 600 13.40 -21.28 23.44
C PRO A 600 13.45 -19.90 22.78
N ILE A 601 12.29 -19.28 22.57
CA ILE A 601 12.21 -17.93 21.99
C ILE A 601 12.43 -16.89 23.09
N LYS A 602 13.39 -15.99 22.89
CA LYS A 602 13.68 -14.86 23.80
C LYS A 602 12.88 -13.62 23.47
N SER A 603 12.69 -13.34 22.18
CA SER A 603 11.82 -12.25 21.71
C SER A 603 11.29 -12.54 20.31
N ALA A 604 10.11 -11.99 20.01
CA ALA A 604 9.50 -12.05 18.69
C ALA A 604 8.88 -10.70 18.33
N ILE A 605 8.97 -10.33 17.05
CA ILE A 605 8.33 -9.13 16.48
C ILE A 605 7.55 -9.58 15.25
N PRO A 606 6.21 -9.46 15.23
CA PRO A 606 5.35 -9.06 16.34
C PRO A 606 5.36 -10.07 17.51
N GLU A 607 5.08 -9.59 18.72
CA GLU A 607 4.96 -10.43 19.91
C GLU A 607 3.73 -11.36 19.82
N GLU A 608 3.87 -12.58 20.32
CA GLU A 608 2.74 -13.50 20.52
C GLU A 608 2.02 -13.20 21.85
N ILE A 609 0.84 -13.80 22.05
CA ILE A 609 0.11 -13.61 23.31
C ILE A 609 0.91 -14.20 24.49
N SER A 610 0.87 -13.54 25.65
CA SER A 610 1.72 -13.85 26.80
C SER A 610 1.58 -15.27 27.37
N GLU A 611 0.53 -16.00 26.99
CA GLU A 611 0.32 -17.40 27.34
C GLU A 611 1.30 -18.36 26.65
N TYR A 612 1.90 -17.97 25.52
CA TYR A 612 2.86 -18.77 24.74
C TYR A 612 4.32 -18.33 24.95
N TRP A 613 4.58 -17.29 25.75
CA TRP A 613 5.95 -16.83 25.97
C TRP A 613 6.85 -17.91 26.60
N PHE A 614 8.10 -17.97 26.14
CA PHE A 614 9.16 -18.87 26.61
C PHE A 614 8.97 -20.35 26.29
N ASP A 615 8.10 -20.70 25.34
CA ASP A 615 8.12 -22.00 24.70
C ASP A 615 9.10 -22.03 23.49
N ASP A 616 9.12 -23.14 22.77
CA ASP A 616 9.94 -23.40 21.59
C ASP A 616 9.20 -23.13 20.25
N SER A 617 7.94 -22.65 20.31
CA SER A 617 7.04 -22.53 19.17
C SER A 617 6.41 -21.14 19.04
N TYR A 618 6.73 -20.43 17.95
CA TYR A 618 6.06 -19.16 17.67
C TYR A 618 4.69 -19.40 17.02
N THR A 619 3.61 -19.06 17.73
CA THR A 619 2.24 -19.15 17.20
C THR A 619 1.64 -17.76 17.01
N TYR A 620 1.31 -17.40 15.76
CA TYR A 620 0.77 -16.09 15.45
C TYR A 620 -0.32 -16.12 14.36
N THR A 621 -1.46 -15.51 14.66
CA THR A 621 -2.57 -15.36 13.71
C THR A 621 -2.81 -13.89 13.39
N THR A 622 -2.88 -13.56 12.12
CA THR A 622 -3.16 -12.20 11.64
C THR A 622 -3.85 -12.22 10.28
N LYS A 623 -4.10 -11.04 9.70
CA LYS A 623 -4.43 -10.93 8.28
C LYS A 623 -3.15 -10.77 7.49
N ALA A 624 -3.06 -11.42 6.34
CA ALA A 624 -1.98 -11.17 5.40
C ALA A 624 -2.00 -9.70 4.96
N SER A 625 -0.87 -9.04 5.10
CA SER A 625 -0.62 -7.67 4.63
C SER A 625 0.13 -7.73 3.29
N PRO A 626 0.07 -6.67 2.47
CA PRO A 626 0.92 -6.50 1.28
C PRO A 626 2.33 -7.04 1.48
N PHE A 627 3.02 -6.61 2.55
CA PHE A 627 4.30 -7.17 2.98
C PHE A 627 4.43 -7.08 4.51
N LYS A 628 4.96 -8.12 5.15
CA LYS A 628 5.21 -8.13 6.59
C LYS A 628 6.42 -9.01 6.94
N THR A 629 7.31 -8.47 7.75
CA THR A 629 8.46 -9.20 8.31
C THR A 629 8.17 -9.67 9.73
N PHE A 630 8.52 -10.92 10.01
CA PHE A 630 8.48 -11.56 11.33
C PHE A 630 9.92 -11.85 11.76
N VAL A 631 10.29 -11.46 12.98
CA VAL A 631 11.64 -11.62 13.52
C VAL A 631 11.57 -12.35 14.86
N MET A 632 12.35 -13.41 15.03
CA MET A 632 12.49 -14.13 16.29
C MET A 632 13.96 -14.20 16.71
N THR A 633 14.22 -14.16 18.02
CA THR A 633 15.55 -14.34 18.60
C THR A 633 15.52 -15.44 19.65
N PHE A 634 16.59 -16.24 19.73
CA PHE A 634 16.72 -17.42 20.59
C PHE A 634 17.79 -17.26 21.67
#